data_AF-A0A1A2TTB2-F1
#
_entry.id   AF-A0A1A2TTB2-F1
#
_cell.length_a   1.000
_cell.length_b   1.000
_cell.length_c   1.000
_cell.angle_alpha   90.00
_cell.angle_beta   90.00
_cell.angle_gamma   90.00
#
_symmetry.space_group_name_H-M   'P 1'
#
loop_
_entity.id
_entity.type
_entity.pdbx_description
1 polymer ?
#
loop_
_entity_poly.entity_id
_entity_poly.type
_entity_poly.pdbx_seq_one_letter_code
_entity_poly.pdbx_strand_id
1 'polypeptide(L)'
;MVAGLCVAARGNLVSGESGGDPVAAVDALVAEAGPGLDPPAIQRCDVVLVTGPWMAGVSAVADALRERLPQHKFVESTDLGPGEVPTAVVFVVSAAANLTPSDCALLDAATEHTDAVVGVVSKIDVHLNWREIVAANRDSLGAHAPRYGRTPWVGVAALPDLGDPDVDDLVATVSAQLDDPDLPRRNRLRAWESRLQTVARRVDREAEGSGRRARVEALREERSTALQQRRQAKSERTITLRGQIQQSRVTLSHSARNRCAAARTELQEHAAGLPRRDMPGFEAHARERLDAVVVEVGDGIDTQLAEVARVVEVPMELPPVERLPAVDVSPPPLKSRRQETWLMILLGVGFGLGVALTLSRLMSGLASRLNPALAVVAALACVAISVALTFMVINIRALLHDRALLDRWAGDVTSSLQSVVEELVATRVLVAESVLSKALLAQDEAESAQVSASVSVIDAELREHALAAARAAAARDREMPAVTAALAAVRAELGEPGIREDESHAEDAGSDDTEKTASRSDDGDPAGSSESL
;
A
#
# COMPACT_ATOMS: atom_id res chain seq x y z
N MET A 1 31.55 68.61 30.32
CA MET A 1 30.55 69.43 31.03
C MET A 1 29.36 68.51 31.26
N VAL A 2 29.04 68.02 32.46
CA VAL A 2 29.02 68.61 33.81
C VAL A 2 29.24 67.48 34.86
N ALA A 3 29.92 67.87 35.95
CA ALA A 3 30.03 67.32 37.32
C ALA A 3 29.43 65.93 37.64
N GLY A 4 30.09 65.02 38.35
CA GLY A 4 31.03 65.21 39.46
C GLY A 4 30.28 65.18 40.79
N LEU A 5 30.19 64.01 41.44
CA LEU A 5 29.98 63.92 42.88
C LEU A 5 30.61 62.62 43.43
N CYS A 6 31.82 62.75 43.97
CA CYS A 6 32.36 61.83 44.95
C CYS A 6 31.71 62.12 46.30
N VAL A 7 31.20 61.08 46.98
CA VAL A 7 31.04 61.05 48.43
C VAL A 7 31.79 59.83 48.93
N ALA A 8 32.79 60.08 49.77
CA ALA A 8 33.53 59.09 50.52
C ALA A 8 32.99 59.00 51.96
N ALA A 9 33.28 57.84 52.58
CA ALA A 9 33.25 57.53 54.01
C ALA A 9 31.91 57.09 54.62
N ARG A 10 31.80 55.80 54.95
CA ARG A 10 32.21 55.29 56.28
C ARG A 10 32.09 53.77 56.31
N GLY A 11 33.13 53.11 56.80
CA GLY A 11 33.07 51.70 57.17
C GLY A 11 32.04 51.51 58.28
N ASN A 12 31.17 50.52 58.07
CA ASN A 12 30.63 49.72 59.15
C ASN A 12 30.92 48.28 58.77
N LEU A 13 31.99 47.74 59.36
CA LEU A 13 32.17 46.30 59.50
C LEU A 13 31.01 45.80 60.37
N VAL A 14 29.89 45.48 59.73
CA VAL A 14 28.91 44.57 60.29
C VAL A 14 29.36 43.20 59.82
N SER A 15 30.13 42.53 60.66
CA SER A 15 30.21 41.07 60.67
C SER A 15 28.79 40.56 60.98
N GLY A 16 27.95 40.49 59.95
CA GLY A 16 26.66 39.82 59.97
C GLY A 16 26.90 38.38 59.55
N GLU A 17 26.52 37.45 60.40
CA GLU A 17 26.51 36.01 60.14
C GLU A 17 25.91 35.72 58.76
N SER A 18 26.70 35.09 57.89
CA SER A 18 26.29 34.62 56.58
C SER A 18 25.43 33.35 56.71
N GLY A 19 24.28 33.46 57.38
CA GLY A 19 23.23 32.45 57.33
C GLY A 19 22.32 32.72 56.14
N GLY A 20 22.83 32.48 54.92
CA GLY A 20 22.01 32.62 53.71
C GLY A 20 20.86 31.61 53.70
N ASP A 21 19.72 32.00 53.13
CA ASP A 21 18.57 31.09 52.95
C ASP A 21 19.00 29.85 52.14
N PRO A 22 18.94 28.63 52.71
CA PRO A 22 19.39 27.41 52.04
C PRO A 22 18.63 27.12 50.74
N VAL A 23 17.38 27.59 50.62
CA VAL A 23 16.58 27.45 49.40
C VAL A 23 17.14 28.35 48.29
N ALA A 24 17.46 29.60 48.62
CA ALA A 24 18.05 30.56 47.69
C ALA A 24 19.44 30.12 47.21
N ALA A 25 20.23 29.45 48.06
CA ALA A 25 21.53 28.91 47.69
C ALA A 25 21.41 27.79 46.63
N VAL A 26 20.42 26.90 46.74
CA VAL A 26 20.16 25.86 45.74
C VAL A 26 19.67 26.47 44.43
N ASP A 27 18.82 27.48 44.50
CA ASP A 27 18.35 28.19 43.30
C ASP A 27 19.50 28.88 42.56
N ALA A 28 20.46 29.46 43.30
CA ALA A 28 21.67 30.06 42.74
C ALA A 28 22.57 29.00 42.07
N LEU A 29 22.76 27.84 42.71
CA LEU A 29 23.52 26.71 42.15
C LEU A 29 22.95 26.27 40.79
N VAL A 30 21.64 26.09 40.71
CA VAL A 30 20.98 25.67 39.46
C VAL A 30 21.05 26.76 38.40
N ALA A 31 20.89 28.03 38.79
CA ALA A 31 21.01 29.15 37.87
C ALA A 31 22.44 29.31 37.29
N GLU A 32 23.47 28.97 38.06
CA GLU A 32 24.87 28.96 37.61
C GLU A 32 25.13 27.80 36.64
N ALA A 33 24.64 26.59 36.96
CA ALA A 33 24.81 25.40 36.13
C ALA A 33 23.96 25.42 34.85
N GLY A 34 22.79 26.07 34.88
CA GLY A 34 21.82 26.10 33.80
C GLY A 34 21.07 27.44 33.75
N PRO A 35 21.63 28.47 33.08
CA PRO A 35 21.02 29.79 33.04
C PRO A 35 19.67 29.77 32.29
N GLY A 36 18.68 30.49 32.82
CA GLY A 36 17.35 30.63 32.21
C GLY A 36 16.32 29.56 32.59
N LEU A 37 16.62 28.71 33.57
CA LEU A 37 15.68 27.74 34.13
C LEU A 37 14.84 28.34 35.25
N ASP A 38 13.52 28.26 35.13
CA ASP A 38 12.60 28.73 36.17
C ASP A 38 12.55 27.77 37.37
N PRO A 39 12.46 28.30 38.61
CA PRO A 39 12.37 27.48 39.82
C PRO A 39 11.13 26.58 39.85
N PRO A 40 11.17 25.48 40.63
CA PRO A 40 10.03 24.58 40.82
C PRO A 40 8.81 25.34 41.36
N ALA A 41 7.71 25.30 40.61
CA ALA A 41 6.43 25.89 40.98
C ALA A 41 5.61 24.93 41.86
N ILE A 42 6.12 24.66 43.06
CA ILE A 42 5.47 23.81 44.07
C ILE A 42 5.24 24.61 45.35
N GLN A 43 4.17 24.27 46.07
CA GLN A 43 3.89 24.86 47.37
C GLN A 43 4.33 23.87 48.45
N ARG A 44 5.43 24.17 49.14
CA ARG A 44 5.84 23.34 50.28
C ARG A 44 4.99 23.66 51.49
N CYS A 45 4.39 22.62 52.05
CA CYS A 45 3.60 22.70 53.26
C CYS A 45 4.40 22.17 54.44
N ASP A 46 4.32 22.85 55.58
CA ASP A 46 4.90 22.41 56.84
C ASP A 46 4.05 21.28 57.45
N VAL A 47 4.03 20.15 56.74
CA VAL A 47 3.26 18.95 57.06
C VAL A 47 4.10 17.72 56.77
N VAL A 48 3.84 16.65 57.53
CA VAL A 48 4.38 15.32 57.29
C VAL A 48 3.30 14.46 56.65
N LEU A 49 3.59 13.93 55.47
CA LEU A 49 2.70 13.01 54.79
C LEU A 49 2.88 11.60 55.36
N VAL A 50 1.82 11.00 55.89
CA VAL A 50 1.78 9.60 56.27
C VAL A 50 1.06 8.85 55.15
N THR A 51 1.76 7.93 54.48
CA THR A 51 1.21 7.21 53.32
C THR A 51 1.74 5.79 53.26
N GLY A 52 1.08 4.92 52.50
CA GLY A 52 1.45 3.52 52.43
C GLY A 52 0.44 2.68 51.66
N PRO A 53 0.75 1.39 51.42
CA PRO A 53 -0.14 0.48 50.72
C PRO A 53 -1.47 0.28 51.47
N TRP A 54 -2.48 -0.21 50.76
CA TRP A 54 -3.78 -0.46 51.36
C TRP A 54 -3.68 -1.44 52.54
N MET A 55 -4.40 -1.15 53.62
CA MET A 55 -4.38 -1.89 54.89
C MET A 55 -3.03 -1.89 55.64
N ALA A 56 -2.08 -1.02 55.29
CA ALA A 56 -0.82 -0.89 56.02
C ALA A 56 -0.96 -0.25 57.41
N GLY A 57 -2.14 0.24 57.80
CA GLY A 57 -2.32 0.91 59.11
C GLY A 57 -1.88 2.38 59.13
N VAL A 58 -1.89 3.04 57.96
CA VAL A 58 -1.52 4.45 57.77
C VAL A 58 -2.26 5.37 58.75
N SER A 59 -3.58 5.27 58.83
CA SER A 59 -4.38 6.17 59.67
C SER A 59 -4.08 6.01 61.17
N ALA A 60 -3.87 4.76 61.64
CA ALA A 60 -3.50 4.52 63.04
C ALA A 60 -2.13 5.14 63.37
N VAL A 61 -1.15 5.03 62.46
CA VAL A 61 0.17 5.66 62.63
C VAL A 61 0.05 7.20 62.59
N ALA A 62 -0.76 7.74 61.67
CA ALA A 62 -0.99 9.18 61.58
C ALA A 62 -1.66 9.74 62.85
N ASP A 63 -2.67 9.05 63.38
CA ASP A 63 -3.36 9.42 64.62
C ASP A 63 -2.38 9.42 65.81
N ALA A 64 -1.57 8.37 65.96
CA ALA A 64 -0.58 8.27 67.03
C ALA A 64 0.49 9.37 66.93
N LEU A 65 0.96 9.70 65.73
CA LEU A 65 1.89 10.81 65.51
C LEU A 65 1.28 12.17 65.87
N ARG A 66 0.00 12.42 65.53
CA ARG A 66 -0.70 13.66 65.90
C ARG A 66 -0.84 13.82 67.41
N GLU A 67 -1.05 12.73 68.14
CA GLU A 67 -1.12 12.76 69.61
C GLU A 67 0.23 13.03 70.25
N ARG A 68 1.31 12.41 69.74
CA ARG A 68 2.65 12.47 70.36
C ARG A 68 3.46 13.70 69.94
N LEU A 69 3.20 14.27 68.77
CA LEU A 69 3.90 15.44 68.21
C LEU A 69 2.90 16.54 67.79
N PRO A 70 2.14 17.13 68.73
CA PRO A 70 1.08 18.10 68.41
C PRO A 70 1.58 19.40 67.78
N GLN A 71 2.89 19.68 67.86
CA GLN A 71 3.53 20.82 67.22
C GLN A 71 3.70 20.67 65.70
N HIS A 72 3.58 19.46 65.15
CA HIS A 72 3.67 19.20 63.71
C HIS A 72 2.34 18.69 63.16
N LYS A 73 2.04 19.05 61.90
CA LYS A 73 0.81 18.61 61.23
C LYS A 73 1.08 17.35 60.42
N PHE A 74 0.38 16.27 60.75
CA PHE A 74 0.43 15.01 59.99
C PHE A 74 -0.84 14.85 59.15
N VAL A 75 -0.64 14.54 57.88
CA VAL A 75 -1.70 14.46 56.87
C VAL A 75 -1.62 13.13 56.12
N GLU A 76 -2.75 12.61 55.66
CA GLU A 76 -2.78 11.45 54.77
C GLU A 76 -2.79 11.90 53.29
N SER A 77 -2.64 10.96 52.36
CA SER A 77 -2.51 11.27 50.93
C SER A 77 -3.70 12.04 50.34
N THR A 78 -4.90 11.90 50.91
CA THR A 78 -6.12 12.60 50.48
C THR A 78 -6.20 14.05 50.94
N ASP A 79 -5.36 14.45 51.89
CA ASP A 79 -5.44 15.75 52.55
C ASP A 79 -4.52 16.81 51.89
N LEU A 80 -3.65 16.40 50.98
CA LEU A 80 -2.78 17.28 50.20
C LEU A 80 -3.45 17.70 48.89
N GLY A 81 -3.48 18.99 48.63
CA GLY A 81 -3.98 19.56 47.38
C GLY A 81 -3.03 19.33 46.20
N PRO A 82 -3.50 19.53 44.96
CA PRO A 82 -2.64 19.45 43.78
C PRO A 82 -1.49 20.47 43.85
N GLY A 83 -0.24 19.99 43.76
CA GLY A 83 0.96 20.85 43.81
C GLY A 83 1.43 21.22 45.22
N GLU A 84 0.71 20.79 46.26
CA GLU A 84 1.19 20.82 47.64
C GLU A 84 2.15 19.66 47.89
N VAL A 85 3.30 19.95 48.50
CA VAL A 85 4.32 18.93 48.78
C VAL A 85 4.67 18.92 50.27
N PRO A 86 4.83 17.73 50.88
CA PRO A 86 5.13 17.62 52.29
C PRO A 86 6.61 17.92 52.58
N THR A 87 6.89 18.25 53.84
CA THR A 87 8.27 18.48 54.32
C THR A 87 8.99 17.17 54.62
N ALA A 88 8.27 16.13 55.03
CA ALA A 88 8.78 14.76 55.18
C ALA A 88 7.68 13.73 54.88
N VAL A 89 8.08 12.50 54.57
CA VAL A 89 7.17 11.37 54.30
C VAL A 89 7.41 10.24 55.30
N VAL A 90 6.36 9.79 55.97
CA VAL A 90 6.33 8.55 56.75
C VAL A 90 5.66 7.49 55.90
N PHE A 91 6.44 6.51 55.44
CA PHE A 91 5.97 5.44 54.57
C PHE A 91 5.68 4.19 55.37
N VAL A 92 4.40 3.86 55.53
CA VAL A 92 3.93 2.76 56.38
C VAL A 92 3.67 1.52 55.53
N VAL A 93 4.25 0.39 55.92
CA VAL A 93 3.99 -0.93 55.36
C VAL A 93 3.66 -1.92 56.48
N SER A 94 2.83 -2.91 56.20
CA SER A 94 2.44 -3.92 57.20
C SER A 94 3.55 -4.94 57.40
N ALA A 95 3.82 -5.36 58.64
CA ALA A 95 4.69 -6.50 58.93
C ALA A 95 4.19 -7.84 58.34
N ALA A 96 2.97 -7.87 57.81
CA ALA A 96 2.38 -9.04 57.16
C ALA A 96 3.07 -9.45 55.85
N ALA A 97 3.76 -8.53 55.16
CA ALA A 97 4.36 -8.79 53.86
C ALA A 97 5.57 -7.88 53.56
N ASN A 98 6.45 -8.33 52.67
CA ASN A 98 7.53 -7.53 52.12
C ASN A 98 7.01 -6.50 51.12
N LEU A 99 7.81 -5.45 50.88
CA LEU A 99 7.60 -4.48 49.82
C LEU A 99 7.46 -5.14 48.44
N THR A 100 6.50 -4.65 47.67
CA THR A 100 6.32 -4.98 46.26
C THR A 100 6.78 -3.82 45.37
N PRO A 101 7.02 -4.06 44.06
CA PRO A 101 7.33 -2.99 43.11
C PRO A 101 6.26 -1.88 43.06
N SER A 102 4.98 -2.23 43.28
CA SER A 102 3.88 -1.27 43.34
C SER A 102 3.98 -0.36 44.57
N ASP A 103 4.46 -0.88 45.70
CA ASP A 103 4.65 -0.09 46.92
C ASP A 103 5.82 0.89 46.76
N CYS A 104 6.89 0.48 46.09
CA CYS A 104 7.99 1.36 45.72
C CYS A 104 7.52 2.48 44.78
N ALA A 105 6.67 2.18 43.79
CA ALA A 105 6.11 3.20 42.90
C ALA A 105 5.21 4.21 43.64
N LEU A 106 4.46 3.75 44.65
CA LEU A 106 3.69 4.64 45.53
C LEU A 106 4.61 5.58 46.33
N LEU A 107 5.71 5.05 46.87
CA LEU A 107 6.70 5.86 47.57
C LEU A 107 7.38 6.88 46.64
N ASP A 108 7.76 6.48 45.43
CA ASP A 108 8.36 7.37 44.43
C ASP A 108 7.44 8.56 44.11
N ALA A 109 6.14 8.31 43.97
CA ALA A 109 5.15 9.37 43.77
C ALA A 109 5.03 10.31 44.99
N ALA A 110 5.00 9.76 46.20
CA ALA A 110 4.89 10.55 47.43
C ALA A 110 6.15 11.38 47.73
N THR A 111 7.31 10.96 47.23
CA THR A 111 8.63 11.55 47.51
C THR A 111 9.27 12.20 46.29
N GLU A 112 8.49 12.44 45.24
CA GLU A 112 8.96 13.05 43.99
C GLU A 112 9.70 14.37 44.24
N HIS A 113 9.21 15.16 45.20
CA HIS A 113 9.77 16.47 45.56
C HIS A 113 10.34 16.50 46.98
N THR A 114 10.37 15.38 47.72
CA THR A 114 10.70 15.36 49.15
C THR A 114 11.79 14.35 49.44
N ASP A 115 12.83 14.78 50.15
CA ASP A 115 14.00 13.96 50.44
C ASP A 115 13.83 13.11 51.70
N ALA A 116 13.29 13.69 52.77
CA ALA A 116 13.13 12.98 54.03
C ALA A 116 12.03 11.92 53.96
N VAL A 117 12.45 10.68 54.16
CA VAL A 117 11.59 9.50 54.25
C VAL A 117 11.89 8.76 55.53
N VAL A 118 10.86 8.31 56.24
CA VAL A 118 10.95 7.36 57.36
C VAL A 118 10.12 6.14 57.00
N GLY A 119 10.76 4.98 56.89
CA GLY A 119 10.08 3.70 56.67
C GLY A 119 9.52 3.16 57.97
N VAL A 120 8.27 2.71 57.95
CA VAL A 120 7.57 2.17 59.13
C VAL A 120 7.02 0.80 58.80
N VAL A 121 7.38 -0.19 59.61
CA VAL A 121 6.76 -1.51 59.59
C VAL A 121 5.73 -1.57 60.72
N SER A 122 4.44 -1.52 60.37
CA SER A 122 3.34 -1.52 61.33
C SER A 122 2.90 -2.93 61.73
N LYS A 123 2.07 -3.04 62.78
CA LYS A 123 1.48 -4.29 63.30
C LYS A 123 2.50 -5.27 63.86
N ILE A 124 3.55 -4.75 64.49
CA ILE A 124 4.61 -5.56 65.10
C ILE A 124 4.12 -6.38 66.32
N ASP A 125 2.97 -5.99 66.89
CA ASP A 125 2.26 -6.67 67.97
C ASP A 125 1.68 -8.02 67.52
N VAL A 126 1.30 -8.13 66.24
CA VAL A 126 0.74 -9.37 65.64
C VAL A 126 1.83 -10.23 65.00
N HIS A 127 2.82 -9.61 64.36
CA HIS A 127 3.79 -10.30 63.51
C HIS A 127 5.17 -10.41 64.16
N LEU A 128 5.45 -11.53 64.83
CA LEU A 128 6.70 -11.75 65.60
C LEU A 128 7.99 -11.68 64.77
N ASN A 129 7.93 -11.93 63.45
CA ASN A 129 9.06 -11.88 62.53
C ASN A 129 9.30 -10.49 61.91
N TRP A 130 8.66 -9.43 62.41
CA TRP A 130 8.72 -8.07 61.84
C TRP A 130 10.14 -7.52 61.65
N ARG A 131 11.11 -7.93 62.47
CA ARG A 131 12.52 -7.48 62.34
C ARG A 131 13.17 -7.98 61.05
N GLU A 132 12.82 -9.18 60.61
CA GLU A 132 13.26 -9.73 59.33
C GLU A 132 12.62 -8.95 58.17
N ILE A 133 11.35 -8.58 58.31
CA ILE A 133 10.63 -7.77 57.32
C ILE A 133 11.23 -6.35 57.21
N VAL A 134 11.61 -5.73 58.33
CA VAL A 134 12.32 -4.44 58.32
C VAL A 134 13.64 -4.53 57.55
N ALA A 135 14.44 -5.57 57.80
CA ALA A 135 15.70 -5.77 57.08
C ALA A 135 15.45 -6.00 55.58
N ALA A 136 14.53 -6.89 55.23
CA ALA A 136 14.18 -7.20 53.84
C ALA A 136 13.65 -5.99 53.08
N ASN A 137 12.82 -5.16 53.72
CA ASN A 137 12.28 -3.93 53.12
C ASN A 137 13.36 -2.87 52.93
N ARG A 138 14.29 -2.72 53.87
CA ARG A 138 15.44 -1.82 53.72
C ARG A 138 16.30 -2.22 52.51
N ASP A 139 16.63 -3.49 52.40
CA ASP A 139 17.47 -4.01 51.31
C ASP A 139 16.76 -3.87 49.96
N SER A 140 15.47 -4.22 49.92
CA SER A 140 14.64 -4.13 48.71
C SER A 140 14.47 -2.69 48.25
N LEU A 141 14.26 -1.75 49.18
CA LEU A 141 14.10 -0.34 48.84
C LEU A 141 15.42 0.32 48.42
N GLY A 142 16.54 -0.04 49.07
CA GLY A 142 17.87 0.40 48.65
C GLY A 142 18.27 -0.15 47.28
N ALA A 143 17.84 -1.36 46.93
CA ALA A 143 18.03 -1.94 45.60
C ALA A 143 17.12 -1.28 44.53
N HIS A 144 15.92 -0.82 44.91
CA HIS A 144 15.00 -0.11 44.01
C HIS A 144 15.55 1.25 43.57
N ALA A 145 16.04 2.06 44.52
CA ALA A 145 16.70 3.32 44.19
C ALA A 145 17.78 3.68 45.24
N PRO A 146 18.99 4.11 44.81
CA PRO A 146 20.08 4.48 45.73
C PRO A 146 19.69 5.51 46.79
N ARG A 147 18.77 6.44 46.45
CA ARG A 147 18.27 7.48 47.36
C ARG A 147 17.66 6.93 48.65
N TYR A 148 17.12 5.72 48.60
CA TYR A 148 16.47 5.10 49.76
C TYR A 148 17.40 4.22 50.59
N GLY A 149 18.65 4.02 50.15
CA GLY A 149 19.61 3.15 50.85
C GLY A 149 19.94 3.62 52.27
N ARG A 150 19.67 4.90 52.59
CA ARG A 150 19.89 5.50 53.92
C ARG A 150 18.60 5.80 54.69
N THR A 151 17.44 5.41 54.16
CA THR A 151 16.14 5.64 54.82
C THR A 151 16.09 4.92 56.17
N PRO A 152 15.83 5.61 57.29
CA PRO A 152 15.63 4.96 58.58
C PRO A 152 14.35 4.13 58.56
N TRP A 153 14.40 2.96 59.18
CA TRP A 153 13.27 2.04 59.29
C TRP A 153 13.00 1.67 60.75
N VAL A 154 11.74 1.81 61.17
CA VAL A 154 11.27 1.51 62.54
C VAL A 154 10.08 0.55 62.53
N GLY A 155 10.00 -0.30 63.55
CA GLY A 155 8.82 -1.14 63.80
C GLY A 155 7.85 -0.40 64.71
N VAL A 156 6.54 -0.50 64.45
CA VAL A 156 5.50 0.25 65.18
C VAL A 156 4.25 -0.58 65.45
N ALA A 157 3.72 -0.46 66.65
CA ALA A 157 2.36 -0.90 67.01
C ALA A 157 1.54 0.33 67.42
N ALA A 158 0.96 1.04 66.45
CA ALA A 158 0.25 2.29 66.70
C ALA A 158 -1.13 2.10 67.35
N LEU A 159 -1.78 0.96 67.09
CA LEU A 159 -3.07 0.60 67.67
C LEU A 159 -3.11 -0.92 67.93
N PRO A 160 -2.38 -1.40 68.95
CA PRO A 160 -2.33 -2.83 69.24
C PRO A 160 -3.65 -3.32 69.84
N ASP A 161 -4.00 -4.59 69.56
CA ASP A 161 -5.19 -5.23 70.18
C ASP A 161 -5.00 -5.46 71.69
N LEU A 162 -3.75 -5.59 72.14
CA LEU A 162 -3.35 -5.75 73.54
C LEU A 162 -2.10 -4.93 73.85
N GLY A 163 -2.15 -4.16 74.95
CA GLY A 163 -1.03 -3.36 75.45
C GLY A 163 -1.11 -1.89 75.06
N ASP A 164 -0.08 -1.14 75.43
CA ASP A 164 0.05 0.28 75.09
C ASP A 164 0.68 0.43 73.69
N PRO A 165 0.36 1.50 72.94
CA PRO A 165 0.98 1.78 71.65
C PRO A 165 2.52 1.88 71.73
N ASP A 166 3.21 1.17 70.85
CA ASP A 166 4.67 1.21 70.70
C ASP A 166 5.04 2.08 69.48
N VAL A 167 5.28 3.37 69.72
CA VAL A 167 5.54 4.41 68.71
C VAL A 167 6.72 5.31 69.04
N ASP A 168 7.41 5.09 70.17
CA ASP A 168 8.43 6.04 70.66
C ASP A 168 9.65 6.14 69.74
N ASP A 169 10.10 5.02 69.17
CA ASP A 169 11.19 5.00 68.18
C ASP A 169 10.80 5.75 66.89
N LEU A 170 9.54 5.67 66.47
CA LEU A 170 9.02 6.42 65.34
C LEU A 170 8.99 7.92 65.64
N VAL A 171 8.48 8.31 66.81
CA VAL A 171 8.42 9.71 67.24
C VAL A 171 9.82 10.33 67.30
N ALA A 172 10.79 9.60 67.88
CA ALA A 172 12.18 10.04 67.93
C ALA A 172 12.79 10.18 66.52
N THR A 173 12.54 9.21 65.63
CA THR A 173 13.09 9.22 64.26
C THR A 173 12.51 10.35 63.41
N VAL A 174 11.19 10.57 63.49
CA VAL A 174 10.52 11.66 62.76
C VAL A 174 10.98 13.02 63.28
N SER A 175 11.05 13.20 64.60
CA SER A 175 11.53 14.46 65.20
C SER A 175 12.97 14.76 64.77
N ALA A 176 13.85 13.77 64.82
CA ALA A 176 15.25 13.93 64.40
C ALA A 176 15.40 14.32 62.92
N GLN A 177 14.52 13.82 62.03
CA GLN A 177 14.51 14.23 60.62
C GLN A 177 13.99 15.66 60.44
N LEU A 178 12.93 16.04 61.16
CA LEU A 178 12.35 17.38 61.07
C LEU A 178 13.26 18.46 61.67
N ASP A 179 14.04 18.11 62.69
CA ASP A 179 15.01 18.99 63.34
C ASP A 179 16.34 19.14 62.56
N ASP A 180 16.53 18.40 61.46
CA ASP A 180 17.73 18.51 60.64
C ASP A 180 17.76 19.87 59.89
N PRO A 181 18.75 20.74 60.18
CA PRO A 181 18.84 22.06 59.54
C PRO A 181 19.07 22.00 58.02
N ASP A 182 19.56 20.87 57.48
CA ASP A 182 19.80 20.71 56.04
C ASP A 182 18.55 20.20 55.28
N LEU A 183 17.49 19.80 55.99
CA LEU A 183 16.27 19.28 55.38
C LEU A 183 15.64 20.23 54.33
N PRO A 184 15.51 21.55 54.58
CA PRO A 184 14.97 22.47 53.57
C PRO A 184 15.81 22.50 52.28
N ARG A 185 17.14 22.39 52.41
CA ARG A 185 18.08 22.36 51.29
C ARG A 185 17.91 21.08 50.46
N ARG A 186 17.92 19.91 51.09
CA ARG A 186 17.74 18.61 50.41
C ARG A 186 16.39 18.51 49.72
N ASN A 187 15.34 18.97 50.39
CA ASN A 187 14.00 19.08 49.82
C ASN A 187 13.96 20.01 48.59
N ARG A 188 14.70 21.12 48.61
CA ARG A 188 14.81 22.01 47.45
C ARG A 188 15.57 21.37 46.29
N LEU A 189 16.65 20.65 46.57
CA LEU A 189 17.39 19.89 45.56
C LEU A 189 16.50 18.82 44.90
N ARG A 190 15.70 18.08 45.66
CA ARG A 190 14.73 17.11 45.11
C ARG A 190 13.67 17.75 44.24
N ALA A 191 13.13 18.90 44.67
CA ALA A 191 12.19 19.66 43.87
C ALA A 191 12.79 20.08 42.51
N TRP A 192 14.06 20.50 42.51
CA TRP A 192 14.79 20.81 41.28
C TRP A 192 15.04 19.57 40.43
N GLU A 193 15.44 18.45 41.02
CA GLU A 193 15.66 17.20 40.29
C GLU A 193 14.40 16.77 39.52
N SER A 194 13.25 16.68 40.18
CA SER A 194 11.98 16.33 39.51
C SER A 194 11.63 17.34 38.40
N ARG A 195 11.81 18.64 38.67
CA ARG A 195 11.56 19.70 37.69
C ARG A 195 12.44 19.53 36.45
N LEU A 196 13.74 19.33 36.63
CA LEU A 196 14.71 19.17 35.54
C LEU A 196 14.45 17.91 34.72
N GLN A 197 14.15 16.78 35.38
CA GLN A 197 13.74 15.55 34.70
C GLN A 197 12.45 15.75 33.88
N THR A 198 11.50 16.53 34.41
CA THR A 198 10.26 16.88 33.70
C THR A 198 10.52 17.77 32.50
N VAL A 199 11.43 18.76 32.61
CA VAL A 199 11.86 19.60 31.49
C VAL A 199 12.58 18.76 30.44
N ALA A 200 13.53 17.91 30.81
CA ALA A 200 14.25 17.02 29.90
C ALA A 200 13.28 16.14 29.11
N ARG A 201 12.36 15.45 29.80
CA ARG A 201 11.31 14.63 29.16
C ARG A 201 10.41 15.43 28.22
N ARG A 202 10.13 16.71 28.52
CA ARG A 202 9.35 17.59 27.65
C ARG A 202 10.11 17.91 26.37
N VAL A 203 11.36 18.35 26.51
CA VAL A 203 12.23 18.71 25.37
C VAL A 203 12.44 17.50 24.45
N ASP A 204 12.67 16.31 25.02
CA ASP A 204 12.76 15.07 24.24
C ASP A 204 11.46 14.77 23.50
N ARG A 205 10.30 14.83 24.18
CA ARG A 205 8.98 14.59 23.57
C ARG A 205 8.66 15.55 22.42
N GLU A 206 9.02 16.82 22.57
CA GLU A 206 8.82 17.85 21.55
C GLU A 206 9.71 17.61 20.31
N ALA A 207 10.97 17.20 20.52
CA ALA A 207 11.88 16.80 19.44
C ALA A 207 11.40 15.54 18.72
N GLU A 208 10.98 14.55 19.51
CA GLU A 208 10.44 13.28 19.05
C GLU A 208 9.19 13.44 18.19
N GLY A 209 8.24 14.29 18.58
CA GLY A 209 7.05 14.62 17.79
C GLY A 209 6.28 13.39 17.28
N SER A 210 5.85 12.48 18.16
CA SER A 210 5.17 11.22 17.80
C SER A 210 3.98 11.42 16.84
N GLY A 211 3.13 12.42 17.09
CA GLY A 211 2.02 12.76 16.20
C GLY A 211 2.48 13.23 14.81
N ARG A 212 3.59 13.98 14.74
CA ARG A 212 4.21 14.39 13.47
C ARG A 212 4.76 13.18 12.71
N ARG A 213 5.43 12.25 13.40
CA ARG A 213 5.93 11.00 12.81
C ARG A 213 4.78 10.16 12.22
N ALA A 214 3.69 10.01 12.95
CA ALA A 214 2.50 9.31 12.46
C ALA A 214 1.91 9.98 11.20
N ARG A 215 1.83 11.32 11.16
CA ARG A 215 1.37 12.06 9.97
C ARG A 215 2.31 11.89 8.78
N VAL A 216 3.62 11.95 8.98
CA VAL A 216 4.62 11.73 7.92
C VAL A 216 4.50 10.32 7.31
N GLU A 217 4.28 9.31 8.14
CA GLU A 217 4.10 7.93 7.65
C GLU A 217 2.81 7.79 6.84
N ALA A 218 1.69 8.36 7.33
CA ALA A 218 0.43 8.38 6.60
C ALA A 218 0.58 9.09 5.23
N LEU A 219 1.30 10.20 5.15
CA LEU A 219 1.57 10.91 3.89
C LEU A 219 2.43 10.07 2.93
N ARG A 220 3.42 9.33 3.43
CA ARG A 220 4.23 8.41 2.61
C ARG A 220 3.41 7.26 2.06
N GLU A 221 2.54 6.70 2.88
CA GLU A 221 1.61 5.65 2.48
C GLU A 221 0.64 6.16 1.41
N GLU A 222 0.04 7.34 1.61
CA GLU A 222 -0.84 8.00 0.64
C GLU A 222 -0.13 8.22 -0.70
N ARG A 223 1.09 8.77 -0.66
CA ARG A 223 1.93 8.96 -1.86
C ARG A 223 2.21 7.64 -2.58
N SER A 224 2.61 6.61 -1.84
CA SER A 224 2.93 5.30 -2.40
C SER A 224 1.71 4.65 -3.05
N THR A 225 0.55 4.79 -2.40
CA THR A 225 -0.74 4.28 -2.85
C THR A 225 -1.19 4.98 -4.14
N ALA A 226 -1.13 6.31 -4.17
CA ALA A 226 -1.47 7.09 -5.36
C ALA A 226 -0.61 6.70 -6.57
N LEU A 227 0.71 6.54 -6.38
CA LEU A 227 1.62 6.12 -7.44
C LEU A 227 1.40 4.67 -7.87
N GLN A 228 1.06 3.78 -6.94
CA GLN A 228 0.79 2.38 -7.22
C GLN A 228 -0.51 2.20 -8.00
N GLN A 229 -1.61 2.81 -7.54
CA GLN A 229 -2.90 2.80 -8.23
C GLN A 229 -2.76 3.34 -9.66
N ARG A 230 -2.00 4.41 -9.85
CA ARG A 230 -1.70 4.96 -11.19
C ARG A 230 -0.97 3.96 -12.10
N ARG A 231 0.02 3.23 -11.57
CA ARG A 231 0.74 2.20 -12.35
C ARG A 231 -0.19 1.04 -12.73
N GLN A 232 -1.02 0.60 -11.79
CA GLN A 232 -1.99 -0.48 -12.01
C GLN A 232 -3.02 -0.09 -13.06
N ALA A 233 -3.69 1.06 -12.89
CA ALA A 233 -4.68 1.57 -13.85
C ALA A 233 -4.10 1.69 -15.26
N LYS A 234 -2.89 2.24 -15.41
CA LYS A 234 -2.20 2.31 -16.70
C LYS A 234 -2.00 0.93 -17.34
N SER A 235 -1.53 -0.04 -16.54
CA SER A 235 -1.31 -1.40 -17.02
C SER A 235 -2.61 -2.10 -17.42
N GLU A 236 -3.66 -1.97 -16.61
CA GLU A 236 -4.98 -2.55 -16.85
C GLU A 236 -5.60 -2.00 -18.14
N ARG A 237 -5.54 -0.68 -18.36
CA ARG A 237 -6.03 -0.07 -19.61
C ARG A 237 -5.26 -0.53 -20.84
N THR A 238 -3.93 -0.60 -20.75
CA THR A 238 -3.09 -1.06 -21.87
C THR A 238 -3.38 -2.53 -22.23
N ILE A 239 -3.52 -3.37 -21.21
CA ILE A 239 -3.86 -4.80 -21.38
C ILE A 239 -5.27 -4.93 -21.98
N THR A 240 -6.24 -4.16 -21.47
CA THR A 240 -7.63 -4.16 -21.96
C THR A 240 -7.68 -3.73 -23.42
N LEU A 241 -7.03 -2.63 -23.79
CA LEU A 241 -6.96 -2.16 -25.18
C LEU A 241 -6.38 -3.24 -26.10
N ARG A 242 -5.24 -3.83 -25.74
CA ARG A 242 -4.62 -4.90 -26.54
C ARG A 242 -5.54 -6.11 -26.66
N GLY A 243 -6.19 -6.53 -25.58
CA GLY A 243 -7.15 -7.63 -25.57
C GLY A 243 -8.32 -7.37 -26.53
N GLN A 244 -8.94 -6.19 -26.45
CA GLN A 244 -10.09 -5.82 -27.29
C GLN A 244 -9.72 -5.71 -28.78
N ILE A 245 -8.53 -5.19 -29.11
CA ILE A 245 -8.04 -5.12 -30.49
C ILE A 245 -7.81 -6.53 -31.06
N GLN A 246 -7.13 -7.41 -30.31
CA GLN A 246 -6.86 -8.77 -30.79
C GLN A 246 -8.16 -9.57 -30.94
N GLN A 247 -9.10 -9.46 -29.99
CA GLN A 247 -10.40 -10.09 -30.08
C GLN A 247 -11.18 -9.59 -31.31
N SER A 248 -11.22 -8.27 -31.51
CA SER A 248 -11.92 -7.68 -32.66
C SER A 248 -11.30 -8.07 -33.99
N ARG A 249 -9.97 -8.15 -34.08
CA ARG A 249 -9.28 -8.64 -35.28
C ARG A 249 -9.72 -10.06 -35.66
N VAL A 250 -9.79 -10.96 -34.67
CA VAL A 250 -10.23 -12.36 -34.89
C VAL A 250 -11.69 -12.40 -35.34
N THR A 251 -12.58 -11.69 -34.63
CA THR A 251 -14.01 -11.62 -34.96
C THR A 251 -14.26 -11.05 -36.36
N LEU A 252 -13.58 -9.95 -36.72
CA LEU A 252 -13.69 -9.32 -38.03
C LEU A 252 -13.17 -10.24 -39.14
N SER A 253 -12.02 -10.89 -38.94
CA SER A 253 -11.46 -11.84 -39.91
C SER A 253 -12.39 -13.04 -40.12
N HIS A 254 -13.00 -13.56 -39.05
CA HIS A 254 -13.96 -14.65 -39.15
C HIS A 254 -15.25 -14.22 -39.87
N SER A 255 -15.80 -13.05 -39.51
CA SER A 255 -16.98 -12.48 -40.15
C SER A 255 -16.76 -12.25 -41.65
N ALA A 256 -15.61 -11.66 -42.03
CA ALA A 256 -15.20 -11.47 -43.41
C ALA A 256 -15.17 -12.77 -44.22
N ARG A 257 -14.54 -13.82 -43.67
CA ARG A 257 -14.51 -15.15 -44.31
C ARG A 257 -15.89 -15.77 -44.46
N ASN A 258 -16.74 -15.66 -43.44
CA ASN A 258 -18.12 -16.16 -43.50
C ASN A 258 -18.93 -15.43 -44.57
N ARG A 259 -18.75 -14.10 -44.73
CA ARG A 259 -19.39 -13.31 -45.80
C ARG A 259 -18.90 -13.72 -47.19
N CYS A 260 -17.60 -13.95 -47.36
CA CYS A 260 -17.04 -14.45 -48.62
C CYS A 260 -17.56 -15.86 -48.96
N ALA A 261 -17.65 -16.75 -47.97
CA ALA A 261 -18.18 -18.10 -48.15
C ALA A 261 -19.68 -18.08 -48.51
N ALA A 262 -20.47 -17.23 -47.86
CA ALA A 262 -21.89 -17.05 -48.19
C ALA A 262 -22.07 -16.51 -49.62
N ALA A 263 -21.30 -15.49 -50.02
CA ALA A 263 -21.32 -14.96 -51.38
C ALA A 263 -20.90 -16.01 -52.41
N ARG A 264 -19.93 -16.87 -52.08
CA ARG A 264 -19.56 -18.00 -52.92
C ARG A 264 -20.73 -18.96 -53.11
N THR A 265 -21.37 -19.40 -52.03
CA THR A 265 -22.53 -20.30 -52.12
C THR A 265 -23.66 -19.69 -52.96
N GLU A 266 -23.97 -18.41 -52.75
CA GLU A 266 -24.97 -17.66 -53.52
C GLU A 266 -24.65 -17.65 -55.03
N LEU A 267 -23.40 -17.35 -55.40
CA LEU A 267 -22.96 -17.34 -56.80
C LEU A 267 -22.97 -18.75 -57.42
N GLN A 268 -22.60 -19.79 -56.66
CA GLN A 268 -22.62 -21.17 -57.13
C GLN A 268 -24.06 -21.68 -57.35
N GLU A 269 -24.97 -21.37 -56.42
CA GLU A 269 -26.40 -21.67 -56.56
C GLU A 269 -27.02 -20.96 -57.77
N HIS A 270 -26.68 -19.68 -57.95
CA HIS A 270 -27.12 -18.90 -59.11
C HIS A 270 -26.59 -19.50 -60.43
N ALA A 271 -25.30 -19.86 -60.49
CA ALA A 271 -24.68 -20.54 -61.63
C ALA A 271 -25.36 -21.88 -61.96
N ALA A 272 -25.73 -22.67 -60.94
CA ALA A 272 -26.41 -23.95 -61.13
C ALA A 272 -27.84 -23.81 -61.70
N GLY A 273 -28.55 -22.74 -61.34
CA GLY A 273 -29.92 -22.47 -61.78
C GLY A 273 -30.05 -21.75 -63.14
N LEU A 274 -28.97 -21.11 -63.62
CA LEU A 274 -29.00 -20.23 -64.79
C LEU A 274 -29.34 -20.96 -66.11
N PRO A 275 -30.32 -20.47 -66.90
CA PRO A 275 -30.53 -20.92 -68.27
C PRO A 275 -29.50 -20.29 -69.23
N ARG A 276 -29.22 -20.97 -70.34
CA ARG A 276 -28.14 -20.61 -71.27
C ARG A 276 -28.23 -19.20 -71.86
N ARG A 277 -29.45 -18.64 -71.99
CA ARG A 277 -29.70 -17.28 -72.51
C ARG A 277 -29.24 -16.17 -71.55
N ASP A 278 -29.22 -16.45 -70.26
CA ASP A 278 -29.00 -15.44 -69.21
C ASP A 278 -27.56 -15.48 -68.67
N MET A 279 -26.76 -16.48 -69.09
CA MET A 279 -25.34 -16.63 -68.73
C MET A 279 -24.45 -15.39 -69.02
N PRO A 280 -24.65 -14.58 -70.08
CA PRO A 280 -23.87 -13.37 -70.29
C PRO A 280 -24.05 -12.30 -69.18
N GLY A 281 -25.17 -12.32 -68.45
CA GLY A 281 -25.44 -11.39 -67.34
C GLY A 281 -24.78 -11.78 -66.01
N PHE A 282 -24.29 -13.01 -65.89
CA PHE A 282 -23.71 -13.53 -64.65
C PHE A 282 -22.49 -12.74 -64.19
N GLU A 283 -21.63 -12.29 -65.13
CA GLU A 283 -20.44 -11.50 -64.82
C GLU A 283 -20.79 -10.18 -64.13
N ALA A 284 -21.80 -9.47 -64.63
CA ALA A 284 -22.24 -8.19 -64.07
C ALA A 284 -22.86 -8.38 -62.68
N HIS A 285 -23.71 -9.40 -62.52
CA HIS A 285 -24.32 -9.73 -61.23
C HIS A 285 -23.27 -10.15 -60.19
N ALA A 286 -22.29 -10.96 -60.59
CA ALA A 286 -21.21 -11.36 -59.71
C ALA A 286 -20.42 -10.14 -59.23
N ARG A 287 -19.98 -9.24 -60.13
CA ARG A 287 -19.27 -8.01 -59.75
C ARG A 287 -20.07 -7.15 -58.77
N GLU A 288 -21.33 -6.89 -59.06
CA GLU A 288 -22.23 -6.13 -58.17
C GLU A 288 -22.32 -6.77 -56.78
N ARG A 289 -22.40 -8.10 -56.71
CA ARG A 289 -22.45 -8.81 -55.43
C ARG A 289 -21.14 -8.70 -54.65
N LEU A 290 -19.98 -8.80 -55.31
CA LEU A 290 -18.67 -8.63 -54.64
C LEU A 290 -18.53 -7.23 -54.06
N ASP A 291 -18.87 -6.21 -54.84
CA ASP A 291 -18.82 -4.81 -54.39
C ASP A 291 -19.72 -4.60 -53.17
N ALA A 292 -20.92 -5.19 -53.18
CA ALA A 292 -21.82 -5.18 -52.02
C ALA A 292 -21.19 -5.85 -50.79
N VAL A 293 -20.50 -6.99 -50.94
CA VAL A 293 -19.80 -7.64 -49.81
C VAL A 293 -18.67 -6.77 -49.26
N VAL A 294 -17.91 -6.09 -50.11
CA VAL A 294 -16.85 -5.16 -49.66
C VAL A 294 -17.44 -4.01 -48.83
N VAL A 295 -18.58 -3.45 -49.26
CA VAL A 295 -19.30 -2.41 -48.50
C VAL A 295 -19.82 -2.97 -47.16
N GLU A 296 -20.50 -4.13 -47.17
CA GLU A 296 -21.04 -4.76 -45.97
C GLU A 296 -19.94 -5.05 -44.92
N VAL A 297 -18.77 -5.53 -45.37
CA VAL A 297 -17.64 -5.77 -44.46
C VAL A 297 -17.02 -4.46 -43.99
N GLY A 298 -16.91 -3.45 -44.85
CA GLY A 298 -16.47 -2.11 -44.47
C GLY A 298 -17.31 -1.52 -43.33
N ASP A 299 -18.63 -1.53 -43.47
CA ASP A 299 -19.55 -1.03 -42.44
C ASP A 299 -19.49 -1.86 -41.14
N GLY A 300 -19.32 -3.18 -41.28
CA GLY A 300 -19.14 -4.08 -40.14
C GLY A 300 -17.84 -3.81 -39.36
N ILE A 301 -16.75 -3.50 -40.06
CA ILE A 301 -15.48 -3.10 -39.45
C ILE A 301 -15.66 -1.81 -38.66
N ASP A 302 -16.25 -0.79 -39.28
CA ASP A 302 -16.43 0.53 -38.65
C ASP A 302 -17.34 0.43 -37.41
N THR A 303 -18.41 -0.37 -37.48
CA THR A 303 -19.31 -0.63 -36.34
C THR A 303 -18.60 -1.35 -35.18
N GLN A 304 -17.85 -2.41 -35.47
CA GLN A 304 -17.15 -3.18 -34.45
C GLN A 304 -16.04 -2.37 -33.78
N LEU A 305 -15.29 -1.56 -34.55
CA LEU A 305 -14.22 -0.72 -34.00
C LEU A 305 -14.79 0.45 -33.17
N ALA A 306 -15.95 0.98 -33.53
CA ALA A 306 -16.66 1.96 -32.72
C ALA A 306 -17.13 1.39 -31.37
N GLU A 307 -17.48 0.11 -31.30
CA GLU A 307 -17.76 -0.58 -30.04
C GLU A 307 -16.49 -0.70 -29.17
N VAL A 308 -15.35 -1.07 -29.75
CA VAL A 308 -14.06 -1.13 -29.02
C VAL A 308 -13.70 0.21 -28.40
N ALA A 309 -13.87 1.30 -29.15
CA ALA A 309 -13.64 2.65 -28.63
C ALA A 309 -14.53 2.99 -27.43
N ARG A 310 -15.81 2.59 -27.47
CA ARG A 310 -16.73 2.75 -26.34
C ARG A 310 -16.31 1.93 -25.12
N VAL A 311 -15.90 0.68 -25.30
CA VAL A 311 -15.47 -0.21 -24.21
C VAL A 311 -14.19 0.30 -23.53
N VAL A 312 -13.27 0.90 -24.30
CA VAL A 312 -12.04 1.48 -23.76
C VAL A 312 -12.24 2.92 -23.27
N GLU A 313 -13.46 3.47 -23.41
CA GLU A 313 -13.84 4.84 -23.02
C GLU A 313 -12.99 5.94 -23.67
N VAL A 314 -12.42 5.66 -24.84
CA VAL A 314 -11.53 6.57 -25.55
C VAL A 314 -12.26 7.15 -26.76
N PRO A 315 -12.31 8.49 -26.92
CA PRO A 315 -12.87 9.09 -28.12
C PRO A 315 -12.02 8.66 -29.33
N MET A 316 -12.69 8.06 -30.30
CA MET A 316 -12.06 7.52 -31.50
C MET A 316 -12.81 8.05 -32.72
N GLU A 317 -12.05 8.65 -33.63
CA GLU A 317 -12.51 9.02 -34.97
C GLU A 317 -11.57 8.36 -35.98
N LEU A 318 -12.09 7.36 -36.71
CA LEU A 318 -11.35 6.70 -37.77
C LEU A 318 -11.29 7.62 -38.99
N PRO A 319 -10.13 7.77 -39.64
CA PRO A 319 -10.08 8.48 -40.91
C PRO A 319 -10.96 7.77 -41.94
N PRO A 320 -11.79 8.50 -42.70
CA PRO A 320 -12.69 7.90 -43.68
C PRO A 320 -11.87 7.21 -44.77
N VAL A 321 -12.37 6.07 -45.27
CA VAL A 321 -11.78 5.43 -46.45
C VAL A 321 -12.25 6.18 -47.70
N GLU A 322 -11.30 6.84 -48.37
CA GLU A 322 -11.57 7.62 -49.57
C GLU A 322 -12.08 6.77 -50.75
N ARG A 323 -11.61 5.51 -50.87
CA ARG A 323 -12.11 4.51 -51.83
C ARG A 323 -11.99 3.10 -51.27
N LEU A 324 -13.10 2.36 -51.29
CA LEU A 324 -13.07 0.93 -51.00
C LEU A 324 -12.28 0.19 -52.10
N PRO A 325 -11.51 -0.85 -51.74
CA PRO A 325 -10.71 -1.59 -52.70
C PRO A 325 -11.62 -2.32 -53.70
N ALA A 326 -11.34 -2.15 -54.99
CA ALA A 326 -12.06 -2.84 -56.05
C ALA A 326 -11.51 -4.25 -56.25
N VAL A 327 -12.39 -5.22 -56.49
CA VAL A 327 -11.98 -6.59 -56.81
C VAL A 327 -11.63 -6.67 -58.30
N ASP A 328 -10.34 -6.72 -58.62
CA ASP A 328 -9.89 -6.87 -60.01
C ASP A 328 -10.05 -8.33 -60.46
N VAL A 329 -10.97 -8.58 -61.40
CA VAL A 329 -11.24 -9.94 -61.88
C VAL A 329 -11.39 -10.00 -63.39
N SER A 330 -10.66 -10.95 -63.99
CA SER A 330 -10.73 -11.28 -65.41
C SER A 330 -12.12 -11.83 -65.79
N PRO A 331 -12.62 -11.55 -67.01
CA PRO A 331 -13.94 -12.01 -67.44
C PRO A 331 -14.01 -13.54 -67.60
N PRO A 332 -15.19 -14.17 -67.43
CA PRO A 332 -15.35 -15.61 -67.54
C PRO A 332 -15.02 -16.10 -68.97
N PRO A 333 -14.31 -17.24 -69.13
CA PRO A 333 -13.82 -17.71 -70.43
C PRO A 333 -14.92 -18.37 -71.29
N LEU A 334 -16.03 -17.68 -71.55
CA LEU A 334 -17.18 -18.21 -72.29
C LEU A 334 -17.03 -18.13 -73.83
N LYS A 335 -16.00 -17.46 -74.34
CA LYS A 335 -15.90 -16.97 -75.75
C LYS A 335 -15.08 -17.84 -76.72
N SER A 336 -14.41 -18.92 -76.31
CA SER A 336 -13.49 -19.69 -77.19
C SER A 336 -14.11 -20.91 -77.90
N ARG A 337 -15.31 -20.78 -78.50
CA ARG A 337 -16.10 -21.95 -78.95
C ARG A 337 -15.97 -22.38 -80.41
N ARG A 338 -15.27 -21.63 -81.27
CA ARG A 338 -15.33 -21.92 -82.73
C ARG A 338 -14.72 -23.27 -83.13
N GLN A 339 -13.64 -23.71 -82.49
CA GLN A 339 -12.98 -24.99 -82.81
C GLN A 339 -13.65 -26.19 -82.12
N GLU A 340 -14.14 -26.02 -80.89
CA GLU A 340 -14.81 -27.07 -80.13
C GLU A 340 -16.21 -27.40 -80.68
N THR A 341 -16.94 -26.38 -81.17
CA THR A 341 -18.24 -26.57 -81.83
C THR A 341 -18.09 -27.41 -83.11
N TRP A 342 -17.00 -27.20 -83.87
CA TRP A 342 -16.74 -27.94 -85.09
C TRP A 342 -16.40 -29.41 -84.82
N LEU A 343 -15.61 -29.68 -83.77
CA LEU A 343 -15.32 -31.05 -83.30
C LEU A 343 -16.57 -31.76 -82.76
N MET A 344 -17.45 -31.06 -82.02
CA MET A 344 -18.74 -31.62 -81.56
C MET A 344 -19.71 -31.92 -82.70
N ILE A 345 -19.73 -31.08 -83.75
CA ILE A 345 -20.55 -31.34 -84.95
C ILE A 345 -20.03 -32.62 -85.65
N LEU A 346 -18.72 -32.76 -85.82
CA LEU A 346 -18.12 -33.95 -86.45
C LEU A 346 -18.41 -35.23 -85.65
N LEU A 347 -18.30 -35.18 -84.32
CA LEU A 347 -18.60 -36.29 -83.42
C LEU A 347 -20.11 -36.62 -83.35
N GLY A 348 -20.96 -35.59 -83.34
CA GLY A 348 -22.42 -35.70 -83.32
C GLY A 348 -22.96 -36.33 -84.60
N VAL A 349 -22.36 -36.00 -85.75
CA VAL A 349 -22.67 -36.66 -87.03
C VAL A 349 -22.32 -38.16 -86.98
N GLY A 350 -21.16 -38.52 -86.42
CA GLY A 350 -20.76 -39.94 -86.27
C GLY A 350 -21.65 -40.74 -85.31
N PHE A 351 -22.03 -40.16 -84.17
CA PHE A 351 -22.93 -40.82 -83.21
C PHE A 351 -24.38 -40.90 -83.71
N GLY A 352 -24.89 -39.83 -84.34
CA GLY A 352 -26.23 -39.81 -84.94
C GLY A 352 -26.37 -40.85 -86.06
N LEU A 353 -25.31 -41.06 -86.85
CA LEU A 353 -25.24 -42.12 -87.85
C LEU A 353 -25.28 -43.51 -87.20
N GLY A 354 -24.54 -43.73 -86.11
CA GLY A 354 -24.51 -45.00 -85.38
C GLY A 354 -25.86 -45.37 -84.73
N VAL A 355 -26.54 -44.41 -84.10
CA VAL A 355 -27.88 -44.61 -83.50
C VAL A 355 -28.94 -44.83 -84.57
N ALA A 356 -28.89 -44.09 -85.68
CA ALA A 356 -29.79 -44.32 -86.80
C ALA A 356 -29.64 -45.74 -87.36
N LEU A 357 -28.40 -46.26 -87.44
CA LEU A 357 -28.14 -47.62 -87.91
C LEU A 357 -28.58 -48.72 -86.93
N THR A 358 -28.42 -48.53 -85.62
CA THR A 358 -28.88 -49.51 -84.61
C THR A 358 -30.40 -49.51 -84.46
N LEU A 359 -31.04 -48.34 -84.47
CA LEU A 359 -32.49 -48.20 -84.37
C LEU A 359 -33.18 -48.62 -85.68
N SER A 360 -32.53 -48.39 -86.84
CA SER A 360 -32.93 -48.96 -88.14
C SER A 360 -32.88 -50.48 -88.14
N ARG A 361 -31.86 -51.10 -87.50
CA ARG A 361 -31.78 -52.57 -87.34
C ARG A 361 -32.85 -53.14 -86.40
N LEU A 362 -33.15 -52.47 -85.30
CA LEU A 362 -34.20 -52.89 -84.36
C LEU A 362 -35.59 -52.81 -85.01
N MET A 363 -35.83 -51.75 -85.78
CA MET A 363 -37.06 -51.57 -86.56
C MET A 363 -37.13 -52.48 -87.78
N SER A 364 -36.01 -52.93 -88.36
CA SER A 364 -35.99 -53.93 -89.43
C SER A 364 -36.58 -55.27 -89.01
N GLY A 365 -36.57 -55.60 -87.70
CA GLY A 365 -37.26 -56.78 -87.16
C GLY A 365 -38.78 -56.61 -87.05
N LEU A 366 -39.29 -55.37 -86.99
CA LEU A 366 -40.71 -55.03 -86.89
C LEU A 366 -41.33 -54.64 -88.25
N ALA A 367 -40.51 -54.14 -89.17
CA ALA A 367 -40.90 -53.66 -90.50
C ALA A 367 -41.30 -54.78 -91.47
N SER A 368 -40.92 -56.04 -91.20
CA SER A 368 -41.30 -57.19 -92.03
C SER A 368 -42.81 -57.53 -91.98
N ARG A 369 -43.60 -56.85 -91.14
CA ARG A 369 -45.06 -57.02 -91.03
C ARG A 369 -45.88 -55.75 -91.34
N LEU A 370 -45.25 -54.66 -91.78
CA LEU A 370 -45.91 -53.36 -91.99
C LEU A 370 -45.86 -52.92 -93.46
N ASN A 371 -46.87 -52.17 -93.91
CA ASN A 371 -47.00 -51.61 -95.27
C ASN A 371 -45.77 -50.75 -95.63
N PRO A 372 -45.24 -50.78 -96.88
CA PRO A 372 -43.98 -50.11 -97.24
C PRO A 372 -44.02 -48.58 -97.05
N ALA A 373 -45.19 -47.95 -97.12
CA ALA A 373 -45.37 -46.53 -96.81
C ALA A 373 -45.15 -46.19 -95.32
N LEU A 374 -45.54 -47.07 -94.39
CA LEU A 374 -45.31 -46.87 -92.95
C LEU A 374 -43.83 -47.04 -92.57
N ALA A 375 -43.10 -47.90 -93.29
CA ALA A 375 -41.67 -48.14 -93.04
C ALA A 375 -40.81 -46.89 -93.31
N VAL A 376 -41.13 -46.13 -94.37
CA VAL A 376 -40.42 -44.88 -94.71
C VAL A 376 -40.68 -43.80 -93.65
N VAL A 377 -41.92 -43.66 -93.19
CA VAL A 377 -42.28 -42.70 -92.12
C VAL A 377 -41.58 -43.06 -90.81
N ALA A 378 -41.52 -44.34 -90.45
CA ALA A 378 -40.81 -44.81 -89.25
C ALA A 378 -39.29 -44.56 -89.34
N ALA A 379 -38.68 -44.74 -90.51
CA ALA A 379 -37.27 -44.44 -90.74
C ALA A 379 -36.96 -42.93 -90.61
N LEU A 380 -37.81 -42.07 -91.16
CA LEU A 380 -37.66 -40.61 -91.02
C LEU A 380 -37.87 -40.14 -89.57
N ALA A 381 -38.85 -40.71 -88.87
CA ALA A 381 -39.07 -40.42 -87.45
C ALA A 381 -37.87 -40.86 -86.59
N CYS A 382 -37.27 -42.02 -86.89
CA CYS A 382 -36.07 -42.52 -86.24
C CYS A 382 -34.85 -41.60 -86.42
N VAL A 383 -34.62 -41.10 -87.63
CA VAL A 383 -33.55 -40.11 -87.90
C VAL A 383 -33.83 -38.81 -87.16
N ALA A 384 -35.06 -38.30 -87.20
CA ALA A 384 -35.43 -37.08 -86.49
C ALA A 384 -35.23 -37.21 -84.97
N ILE A 385 -35.62 -38.34 -84.37
CA ILE A 385 -35.40 -38.64 -82.94
C ILE A 385 -33.91 -38.72 -82.62
N SER A 386 -33.10 -39.35 -83.49
CA SER A 386 -31.64 -39.45 -83.30
C SER A 386 -30.94 -38.09 -83.39
N VAL A 387 -31.38 -37.22 -84.31
CA VAL A 387 -30.90 -35.83 -84.41
C VAL A 387 -31.35 -35.00 -83.21
N ALA A 388 -32.59 -35.18 -82.74
CA ALA A 388 -33.10 -34.50 -81.56
C ALA A 388 -32.34 -34.93 -80.29
N LEU A 389 -32.08 -36.24 -80.11
CA LEU A 389 -31.31 -36.77 -78.99
C LEU A 389 -29.85 -36.31 -79.01
N THR A 390 -29.20 -36.30 -80.18
CA THR A 390 -27.82 -35.78 -80.31
C THR A 390 -27.75 -34.28 -80.02
N PHE A 391 -28.67 -33.50 -80.58
CA PHE A 391 -28.79 -32.09 -80.27
C PHE A 391 -29.04 -31.86 -78.77
N MET A 392 -29.93 -32.64 -78.16
CA MET A 392 -30.22 -32.57 -76.73
C MET A 392 -28.99 -32.89 -75.88
N VAL A 393 -28.25 -33.97 -76.17
CA VAL A 393 -27.04 -34.35 -75.43
C VAL A 393 -25.93 -33.31 -75.59
N ILE A 394 -25.71 -32.79 -76.80
CA ILE A 394 -24.74 -31.72 -77.05
C ILE A 394 -25.14 -30.45 -76.29
N ASN A 395 -26.43 -30.09 -76.30
CA ASN A 395 -26.92 -28.91 -75.61
C ASN A 395 -26.83 -29.06 -74.08
N ILE A 396 -27.17 -30.23 -73.52
CA ILE A 396 -27.02 -30.54 -72.09
C ILE A 396 -25.53 -30.51 -71.69
N ARG A 397 -24.64 -31.16 -72.46
CA ARG A 397 -23.20 -31.19 -72.15
C ARG A 397 -22.56 -29.81 -72.25
N ALA A 398 -22.92 -29.03 -73.27
CA ALA A 398 -22.47 -27.66 -73.40
C ALA A 398 -22.98 -26.79 -72.23
N LEU A 399 -24.24 -26.96 -71.82
CA LEU A 399 -24.81 -26.26 -70.67
C LEU A 399 -24.12 -26.66 -69.35
N LEU A 400 -23.83 -27.94 -69.14
CA LEU A 400 -23.09 -28.41 -67.95
C LEU A 400 -21.64 -27.91 -67.95
N HIS A 401 -20.98 -27.86 -69.10
CA HIS A 401 -19.63 -27.30 -69.23
C HIS A 401 -19.61 -25.80 -68.94
N ASP A 402 -20.58 -25.06 -69.47
CA ASP A 402 -20.72 -23.62 -69.23
C ASP A 402 -20.94 -23.33 -67.74
N ARG A 403 -21.77 -24.13 -67.08
CA ARG A 403 -21.97 -24.05 -65.62
C ARG A 403 -20.70 -24.39 -64.84
N ALA A 404 -19.94 -25.40 -65.26
CA ALA A 404 -18.67 -25.74 -64.62
C ALA A 404 -17.61 -24.63 -64.78
N LEU A 405 -17.59 -23.93 -65.93
CA LEU A 405 -16.72 -22.77 -66.12
C LEU A 405 -17.14 -21.59 -65.24
N LEU A 406 -18.45 -21.33 -65.12
CA LEU A 406 -18.98 -20.29 -64.24
C LEU A 406 -18.72 -20.61 -62.75
N ASP A 407 -18.87 -21.87 -62.34
CA ASP A 407 -18.58 -22.32 -60.97
C ASP A 407 -17.10 -22.18 -60.62
N ARG A 408 -16.21 -22.57 -61.54
CA ARG A 408 -14.76 -22.36 -61.38
C ARG A 408 -14.42 -20.87 -61.30
N TRP A 409 -14.97 -20.07 -62.22
CA TRP A 409 -14.73 -18.63 -62.24
C TRP A 409 -15.27 -17.95 -60.97
N ALA A 410 -16.47 -18.31 -60.50
CA ALA A 410 -17.00 -17.84 -59.22
C ALA A 410 -16.06 -18.19 -58.04
N GLY A 411 -15.36 -19.33 -58.13
CA GLY A 411 -14.32 -19.68 -57.16
C GLY A 411 -13.08 -18.78 -57.21
N ASP A 412 -12.60 -18.44 -58.41
CA ASP A 412 -11.44 -17.54 -58.60
C ASP A 412 -11.76 -16.08 -58.22
N VAL A 413 -13.00 -15.66 -58.49
CA VAL A 413 -13.52 -14.34 -58.12
C VAL A 413 -13.65 -14.20 -56.61
N THR A 414 -14.19 -15.22 -55.93
CA THR A 414 -14.40 -15.20 -54.48
C THR A 414 -13.11 -15.33 -53.68
N SER A 415 -12.09 -16.00 -54.23
CA SER A 415 -10.74 -15.99 -53.62
C SER A 415 -10.08 -14.62 -53.72
N SER A 416 -10.26 -13.91 -54.84
CA SER A 416 -9.80 -12.53 -55.01
C SER A 416 -10.51 -11.58 -54.05
N LEU A 417 -11.84 -11.73 -53.88
CA LEU A 417 -12.61 -11.00 -52.87
C LEU A 417 -12.09 -11.28 -51.45
N GLN A 418 -11.83 -12.54 -51.10
CA GLN A 418 -11.31 -12.89 -49.78
C GLN A 418 -9.99 -12.16 -49.50
N SER A 419 -9.06 -12.13 -50.47
CA SER A 419 -7.79 -11.41 -50.34
C SER A 419 -8.01 -9.91 -50.07
N VAL A 420 -8.88 -9.27 -50.86
CA VAL A 420 -9.19 -7.84 -50.74
C VAL A 420 -9.82 -7.51 -49.38
N VAL A 421 -10.75 -8.34 -48.92
CA VAL A 421 -11.43 -8.11 -47.64
C VAL A 421 -10.49 -8.38 -46.46
N GLU A 422 -9.64 -9.40 -46.52
CA GLU A 422 -8.63 -9.66 -45.48
C GLU A 422 -7.62 -8.51 -45.36
N GLU A 423 -7.19 -7.93 -46.49
CA GLU A 423 -6.35 -6.73 -46.52
C GLU A 423 -7.05 -5.50 -45.93
N LEU A 424 -8.33 -5.31 -46.26
CA LEU A 424 -9.15 -4.23 -45.72
C LEU A 424 -9.27 -4.33 -44.19
N VAL A 425 -9.58 -5.52 -43.66
CA VAL A 425 -9.66 -5.77 -42.20
C VAL A 425 -8.31 -5.47 -41.56
N ALA A 426 -7.20 -6.00 -42.10
CA ALA A 426 -5.87 -5.81 -41.51
C ALA A 426 -5.47 -4.32 -41.46
N THR A 427 -5.68 -3.59 -42.56
CA THR A 427 -5.33 -2.18 -42.66
C THR A 427 -6.18 -1.31 -41.72
N ARG A 428 -7.49 -1.54 -41.70
CA ARG A 428 -8.41 -0.79 -40.83
C ARG A 428 -8.14 -1.03 -39.34
N VAL A 429 -7.92 -2.28 -38.94
CA VAL A 429 -7.58 -2.62 -37.55
C VAL A 429 -6.27 -1.96 -37.13
N LEU A 430 -5.25 -1.93 -38.00
CA LEU A 430 -3.96 -1.30 -37.70
C LEU A 430 -4.09 0.23 -37.55
N VAL A 431 -4.87 0.87 -38.41
CA VAL A 431 -5.18 2.31 -38.27
C VAL A 431 -5.91 2.57 -36.96
N ALA A 432 -6.92 1.76 -36.64
CA ALA A 432 -7.67 1.86 -35.39
C ALA A 432 -6.78 1.70 -34.15
N GLU A 433 -5.89 0.70 -34.14
CA GLU A 433 -4.91 0.49 -33.07
C GLU A 433 -4.04 1.73 -32.87
N SER A 434 -3.58 2.35 -33.95
CA SER A 434 -2.74 3.55 -33.87
C SER A 434 -3.49 4.76 -33.30
N VAL A 435 -4.76 4.96 -33.67
CA VAL A 435 -5.60 6.06 -33.19
C VAL A 435 -5.96 5.85 -31.72
N LEU A 436 -6.43 4.66 -31.36
CA LEU A 436 -6.77 4.29 -29.99
C LEU A 436 -5.56 4.38 -29.05
N SER A 437 -4.38 3.92 -29.49
CA SER A 437 -3.15 4.02 -28.70
C SER A 437 -2.74 5.47 -28.46
N LYS A 438 -2.86 6.36 -29.46
CA LYS A 438 -2.57 7.78 -29.30
C LYS A 438 -3.53 8.47 -28.34
N ALA A 439 -4.82 8.19 -28.46
CA ALA A 439 -5.82 8.81 -27.60
C ALA A 439 -5.70 8.30 -26.15
N LEU A 440 -5.36 7.02 -25.94
CA LEU A 440 -5.04 6.49 -24.62
C LEU A 440 -3.80 7.16 -24.01
N LEU A 441 -2.75 7.40 -24.80
CA LEU A 441 -1.55 8.11 -24.33
C LEU A 441 -1.85 9.55 -23.89
N ALA A 442 -2.70 10.27 -24.64
CA ALA A 442 -3.10 11.63 -24.28
C ALA A 442 -3.92 11.67 -22.97
N GLN A 443 -4.80 10.70 -22.77
CA GLN A 443 -5.54 10.54 -21.51
C GLN A 443 -4.59 10.20 -20.34
N ASP A 444 -3.67 9.25 -20.54
CA ASP A 444 -2.66 8.88 -19.55
C ASP A 444 -1.78 10.08 -19.15
N GLU A 445 -1.44 10.97 -20.08
CA GLU A 445 -0.65 12.18 -19.81
C GLU A 445 -1.44 13.16 -18.92
N ALA A 446 -2.73 13.39 -19.23
CA ALA A 446 -3.59 14.25 -18.44
C ALA A 446 -3.78 13.71 -17.01
N GLU A 447 -4.05 12.41 -16.86
CA GLU A 447 -4.16 11.76 -15.55
C GLU A 447 -2.82 11.75 -14.79
N SER A 448 -1.70 11.55 -15.49
CA SER A 448 -0.36 11.61 -14.89
C SER A 448 -0.06 13.02 -14.38
N ALA A 449 -0.45 14.07 -15.11
CA ALA A 449 -0.31 15.45 -14.66
C ALA A 449 -1.14 15.70 -13.39
N GLN A 450 -2.37 15.20 -13.33
CA GLN A 450 -3.23 15.30 -12.15
C GLN A 450 -2.64 14.58 -10.93
N VAL A 451 -2.21 13.32 -11.08
CA VAL A 451 -1.58 12.57 -9.98
C VAL A 451 -0.27 13.24 -9.55
N SER A 452 0.52 13.74 -10.49
CA SER A 452 1.76 14.48 -10.17
C SER A 452 1.46 15.76 -9.39
N ALA A 453 0.39 16.48 -9.71
CA ALA A 453 -0.04 17.65 -8.94
C ALA A 453 -0.42 17.27 -7.51
N SER A 454 -1.21 16.21 -7.30
CA SER A 454 -1.55 15.72 -5.96
C SER A 454 -0.32 15.26 -5.16
N VAL A 455 0.60 14.52 -5.79
CA VAL A 455 1.87 14.11 -5.16
C VAL A 455 2.72 15.32 -4.78
N SER A 456 2.73 16.39 -5.59
CA SER A 456 3.48 17.59 -5.27
C SER A 456 2.97 18.32 -4.02
N VAL A 457 1.67 18.22 -3.72
CA VAL A 457 1.06 18.72 -2.49
C VAL A 457 1.54 17.89 -1.29
N ILE A 458 1.51 16.56 -1.41
CA ILE A 458 2.02 15.64 -0.37
C ILE A 458 3.51 15.90 -0.11
N ASP A 459 4.31 16.03 -1.17
CA ASP A 459 5.75 16.31 -1.07
C ASP A 459 6.03 17.69 -0.43
N ALA A 460 5.13 18.66 -0.59
CA ALA A 460 5.21 19.94 0.11
C ALA A 460 4.96 19.83 1.61
N GLU A 461 3.92 19.09 2.02
CA GLU A 461 3.62 18.84 3.43
C GLU A 461 4.72 18.01 4.11
N LEU A 462 5.28 17.01 3.41
CA LEU A 462 6.44 16.25 3.88
C LEU A 462 7.67 17.14 4.13
N ARG A 463 7.94 18.09 3.23
CA ARG A 463 9.04 19.07 3.41
C ARG A 463 8.79 19.99 4.60
N GLU A 464 7.56 20.43 4.82
CA GLU A 464 7.19 21.25 5.98
C GLU A 464 7.42 20.49 7.30
N HIS A 465 6.98 19.23 7.37
CA HIS A 465 7.23 18.38 8.54
C HIS A 465 8.71 18.10 8.76
N ALA A 466 9.50 17.92 7.70
CA ALA A 466 10.95 17.76 7.81
C ALA A 466 11.63 19.02 8.38
N LEU A 467 11.23 20.21 7.92
CA LEU A 467 11.72 21.47 8.47
C LEU A 467 11.30 21.66 9.93
N ALA A 468 10.06 21.31 10.29
CA ALA A 468 9.59 21.36 11.67
C ALA A 468 10.36 20.40 12.58
N ALA A 469 10.67 19.19 12.12
CA ALA A 469 11.49 18.22 12.85
C ALA A 469 12.92 18.71 13.05
N ALA A 470 13.55 19.27 12.01
CA ALA A 470 14.89 19.84 12.11
C ALA A 470 14.93 21.00 13.11
N ARG A 471 13.92 21.88 13.12
CA ARG A 471 13.81 22.97 14.12
C ARG A 471 13.64 22.45 15.54
N ALA A 472 12.83 21.41 15.74
CA ALA A 472 12.61 20.81 17.06
C ALA A 472 13.89 20.13 17.58
N ALA A 473 14.61 19.41 16.72
CA ALA A 473 15.92 18.83 17.06
C ALA A 473 16.94 19.92 17.42
N ALA A 474 17.04 20.98 16.61
CA ALA A 474 17.93 22.11 16.89
C ALA A 474 17.54 22.91 18.16
N ALA A 475 16.28 22.86 18.60
CA ALA A 475 15.86 23.42 19.89
C ALA A 475 16.32 22.52 21.04
N ARG A 476 16.12 21.21 20.93
CA ARG A 476 16.65 20.22 21.89
C ARG A 476 18.16 20.34 22.05
N ASP A 477 18.92 20.39 20.96
CA ASP A 477 20.37 20.45 21.01
C ASP A 477 20.88 21.75 21.69
N ARG A 478 20.09 22.83 21.65
CA ARG A 478 20.39 24.08 22.36
C ARG A 478 19.99 24.05 23.83
N GLU A 479 18.84 23.46 24.17
CA GLU A 479 18.26 23.53 25.52
C GLU A 479 18.73 22.39 26.44
N MET A 480 18.91 21.18 25.89
CA MET A 480 19.23 19.98 26.68
C MET A 480 20.54 20.08 27.47
N PRO A 481 21.66 20.62 26.92
CA PRO A 481 22.92 20.67 27.66
C PRO A 481 22.82 21.43 29.00
N ALA A 482 22.08 22.54 29.04
CA ALA A 482 21.87 23.30 30.27
C ALA A 482 21.04 22.51 31.30
N VAL A 483 20.02 21.78 30.85
CA VAL A 483 19.20 20.93 31.72
C VAL A 483 20.02 19.76 32.27
N THR A 484 20.84 19.12 31.44
CA THR A 484 21.71 18.01 31.84
C THR A 484 22.79 18.46 32.83
N ALA A 485 23.42 19.62 32.59
CA ALA A 485 24.41 20.19 33.51
C ALA A 485 23.80 20.53 34.88
N ALA A 486 22.64 21.19 34.89
CA ALA A 486 21.91 21.47 36.12
C ALA A 486 21.50 20.20 36.86
N LEU A 487 21.03 19.17 36.15
CA LEU A 487 20.64 17.89 36.75
C LEU A 487 21.85 17.17 37.35
N ALA A 488 23.01 17.22 36.68
CA ALA A 488 24.25 16.66 37.20
C ALA A 488 24.72 17.37 38.48
N ALA A 489 24.66 18.71 38.52
CA ALA A 489 24.99 19.50 39.71
C ALA A 489 24.08 19.17 40.90
N VAL A 490 22.76 19.09 40.67
CA VAL A 490 21.79 18.73 41.71
C VAL A 490 22.02 17.31 42.26
N ARG A 491 22.29 16.33 41.39
CA ARG A 491 22.57 14.95 41.81
C ARG A 491 23.88 14.80 42.58
N ALA A 492 24.91 15.57 42.20
CA ALA A 492 26.18 15.61 42.92
C ALA A 492 25.97 16.11 44.36
N GLU A 493 25.17 17.16 44.55
CA GLU A 493 24.83 17.69 45.88
C GLU A 493 23.96 16.75 46.72
N LEU A 494 23.11 15.94 46.07
CA LEU A 494 22.34 14.90 46.75
C LEU A 494 23.17 13.65 47.10
N GLY A 495 24.44 13.59 46.70
CA GLY A 495 25.32 12.44 46.92
C GLY A 495 24.93 11.21 46.12
N GLU A 496 24.18 11.40 45.03
CA GLU A 496 23.78 10.31 44.14
C GLU A 496 24.83 10.09 43.08
N PRO A 497 25.15 8.82 42.73
CA PRO A 497 26.07 8.56 41.64
C PRO A 497 25.50 9.17 40.35
N GLY A 498 26.23 10.15 39.78
CA GLY A 498 25.91 10.72 38.49
C GLY A 498 25.88 9.65 37.40
N ILE A 499 25.13 9.91 36.32
CA ILE A 499 25.22 9.12 35.09
C ILE A 499 26.68 9.22 34.64
N ARG A 500 27.41 8.11 34.73
CA ARG A 500 28.70 7.99 34.05
C ARG A 500 28.40 8.10 32.56
N GLU A 501 28.90 9.13 31.91
CA GLU A 501 29.14 9.05 30.47
C GLU A 501 30.00 7.81 30.27
N ASP A 502 29.53 6.85 29.47
CA ASP A 502 30.28 5.66 29.09
C ASP A 502 31.58 6.12 28.42
N GLU A 503 32.64 6.27 29.22
CA GLU A 503 34.00 6.19 28.71
C GLU A 503 34.17 4.77 28.17
N SER A 504 34.14 4.70 26.84
CA SER A 504 34.58 3.54 26.07
C SER A 504 35.89 3.01 26.64
N HIS A 505 35.82 1.90 27.37
CA HIS A 505 36.99 1.10 27.70
C HIS A 505 37.56 0.52 26.40
N ALA A 506 38.51 1.24 25.83
CA ALA A 506 39.65 0.63 25.17
C ALA A 506 40.68 0.28 26.25
N GLU A 507 41.44 -0.80 26.00
CA GLU A 507 42.39 -1.49 26.89
C GLU A 507 41.69 -2.55 27.78
N ASP A 508 42.01 -3.84 27.75
CA ASP A 508 43.28 -4.49 27.43
C ASP A 508 43.00 -5.95 27.00
N ALA A 509 43.53 -6.35 25.85
CA ALA A 509 43.42 -7.72 25.34
C ALA A 509 44.51 -8.59 25.99
N GLY A 510 44.22 -9.03 27.22
CA GLY A 510 44.97 -10.07 27.91
C GLY A 510 44.42 -11.46 27.55
N SER A 511 45.29 -12.27 26.97
CA SER A 511 45.14 -13.70 26.64
C SER A 511 44.32 -14.52 27.65
N ASP A 512 43.38 -15.33 27.15
CA ASP A 512 43.36 -16.73 27.55
C ASP A 512 42.70 -17.62 26.48
N ASP A 513 43.37 -18.72 26.19
CA ASP A 513 42.94 -19.80 25.31
C ASP A 513 41.84 -20.60 25.99
N THR A 514 40.68 -20.79 25.36
CA THR A 514 40.00 -22.10 25.45
C THR A 514 39.07 -22.35 24.25
N GLU A 515 39.29 -23.53 23.65
CA GLU A 515 38.47 -24.24 22.67
C GLU A 515 36.96 -23.99 22.75
N LYS A 516 36.27 -23.88 21.60
CA LYS A 516 35.49 -24.99 21.00
C LYS A 516 34.68 -24.56 19.74
N THR A 517 34.88 -25.34 18.67
CA THR A 517 33.93 -25.65 17.57
C THR A 517 33.40 -24.54 16.66
N ALA A 518 34.03 -24.45 15.48
CA ALA A 518 33.42 -23.87 14.29
C ALA A 518 32.37 -24.84 13.68
N SER A 519 31.14 -24.35 13.52
CA SER A 519 30.11 -24.93 12.65
C SER A 519 29.05 -23.87 12.34
N ARG A 520 29.14 -23.26 11.15
CA ARG A 520 28.05 -22.73 10.28
C ARG A 520 28.67 -21.75 9.28
N SER A 521 28.75 -22.15 8.03
CA SER A 521 27.74 -21.96 6.96
C SER A 521 28.11 -20.75 6.13
N ASP A 522 28.91 -21.04 5.12
CA ASP A 522 29.24 -20.18 4.01
C ASP A 522 27.99 -20.13 3.10
N ASP A 523 27.12 -19.13 3.30
CA ASP A 523 26.09 -18.76 2.32
C ASP A 523 26.64 -17.57 1.53
N GLY A 524 27.33 -17.90 0.45
CA GLY A 524 27.67 -16.96 -0.60
C GLY A 524 26.48 -16.73 -1.52
N ASP A 525 26.00 -15.50 -1.56
CA ASP A 525 25.23 -14.96 -2.69
C ASP A 525 26.04 -15.10 -4.00
N PRO A 526 25.38 -15.44 -5.11
CA PRO A 526 25.76 -14.88 -6.39
C PRO A 526 24.62 -14.05 -6.97
N ALA A 527 24.83 -12.74 -6.98
CA ALA A 527 24.17 -11.85 -7.92
C ALA A 527 24.70 -12.11 -9.34
N GLY A 528 23.78 -12.26 -10.30
CA GLY A 528 23.99 -11.71 -11.63
C GLY A 528 23.97 -12.69 -12.81
N SER A 529 22.91 -12.53 -13.60
CA SER A 529 22.89 -12.41 -15.07
C SER A 529 22.60 -13.63 -15.97
N SER A 530 21.57 -13.38 -16.81
CA SER A 530 21.46 -13.72 -18.23
C SER A 530 20.52 -14.86 -18.68
N GLU A 531 19.46 -14.38 -19.34
CA GLU A 531 18.97 -14.78 -20.67
C GLU A 531 18.28 -16.14 -20.92
N SER A 532 17.28 -16.03 -21.80
CA SER A 532 16.57 -17.05 -22.58
C SER A 532 15.47 -17.87 -21.88
N LEU A 533 14.21 -17.45 -22.07
CA LEU A 533 13.24 -18.09 -22.98
C LEU A 533 11.96 -17.26 -23.13
#